data_AF-A0A8S1LM60-F1
#
_entry.id   AF-A0A8S1LM60-F1
#
_cell.length_a   1.000
_cell.length_b   1.000
_cell.length_c   1.000
_cell.angle_alpha   90.00
_cell.angle_beta   90.00
_cell.angle_gamma   90.00
#
_symmetry.space_group_name_H-M   'P 1'
#
loop_
_entity.id
_entity.type
_entity.pdbx_description
1 polymer ?
#
loop_
_entity_poly.entity_id
_entity_poly.type
_entity_poly.pdbx_seq_one_letter_code
_entity_poly.pdbx_strand_id
1 'polypeptide(L)'
;MNFDDASLSSLHTHRVKTRQQMKGIQHSIQKSKRKYCHISPEIKNQLISLVLDKKLRIKDAAIICNLNYSTAKTILYTLRHQPPKQAGFKLNSSQCKPRFTIKTQIKGTLVNEYDFYTYLNQN
;
A
#
# COMPACT_ATOMS: atom_id res chain seq x y z
N MET A 1 72.90 -18.25 25.14
CA MET A 1 71.65 -18.88 25.63
C MET A 1 70.63 -18.78 24.51
N ASN A 2 70.20 -19.92 24.00
CA ASN A 2 69.19 -20.03 22.94
C ASN A 2 67.82 -19.64 23.51
N PHE A 3 67.08 -18.81 22.78
CA PHE A 3 65.66 -18.58 23.00
C PHE A 3 64.90 -19.20 21.84
N ASP A 4 64.55 -20.47 22.03
CA ASP A 4 63.51 -21.12 21.24
C ASP A 4 62.13 -20.70 21.75
N ASP A 5 61.30 -20.36 20.77
CA ASP A 5 59.91 -20.80 20.63
C ASP A 5 58.94 -20.68 21.82
N ALA A 6 58.01 -19.73 21.72
CA ALA A 6 56.64 -19.94 22.19
C ALA A 6 55.67 -18.91 21.56
N SER A 7 55.03 -19.35 20.49
CA SER A 7 53.58 -19.29 20.30
C SER A 7 52.88 -17.92 20.15
N LEU A 8 52.58 -17.62 18.88
CA LEU A 8 51.48 -16.78 18.43
C LEU A 8 50.14 -17.25 19.03
N SER A 9 49.54 -16.49 19.95
CA SER A 9 48.06 -16.45 20.07
C SER A 9 47.54 -15.28 20.91
N SER A 10 46.78 -14.41 20.22
CA SER A 10 45.60 -13.69 20.71
C SER A 10 45.75 -12.68 21.85
N LEU A 11 45.74 -11.39 21.50
CA LEU A 11 44.96 -10.42 22.27
C LEU A 11 44.05 -9.62 21.33
N HIS A 12 42.82 -10.12 21.18
CA HIS A 12 41.67 -9.32 20.78
C HIS A 12 41.67 -8.04 21.63
N THR A 13 41.85 -6.89 20.99
CA THR A 13 41.72 -5.61 21.68
C THR A 13 40.27 -5.49 22.15
N HIS A 14 40.06 -5.62 23.46
CA HIS A 14 38.79 -5.33 24.12
C HIS A 14 38.50 -3.82 23.95
N ARG A 15 37.94 -3.43 22.81
CA ARG A 15 37.32 -2.11 22.65
C ARG A 15 36.08 -2.09 23.54
N VAL A 16 36.23 -1.52 24.73
CA VAL A 16 35.14 -1.24 25.66
C VAL A 16 34.14 -0.34 24.93
N LYS A 17 33.02 -0.92 24.47
CA LYS A 17 31.94 -0.16 23.84
C LYS A 17 31.43 0.82 24.89
N THR A 18 31.44 2.11 24.56
CA THR A 18 30.93 3.15 25.46
C THR A 18 29.45 2.88 25.74
N ARG A 19 28.97 3.28 26.93
CA ARG A 19 27.60 3.00 27.41
C ARG A 19 26.50 3.46 26.43
N GLN A 20 26.81 4.44 25.56
CA GLN A 20 25.93 4.90 24.49
C GLN A 20 25.80 3.91 23.31
N GLN A 21 26.83 3.11 23.02
CA GLN A 21 26.80 2.08 21.97
C GLN A 21 26.06 0.80 22.41
N MET A 22 25.90 0.57 23.73
CA MET A 22 25.11 -0.55 24.25
C MET A 22 23.62 -0.25 24.39
N LYS A 23 23.25 1.04 24.47
CA LYS A 23 21.86 1.47 24.26
C LYS A 23 21.61 1.38 22.75
N GLY A 24 21.25 0.18 22.29
CA GLY A 24 20.75 -0.02 20.93
C GLY A 24 19.78 1.11 20.59
N ILE A 25 19.98 1.72 19.42
CA ILE A 25 19.10 2.76 18.91
C ILE A 25 17.71 2.12 18.84
N GLN A 26 16.85 2.41 19.83
CA GLN A 26 15.47 1.95 19.79
C GLN A 26 14.82 2.67 18.59
N HIS A 27 14.74 1.97 17.47
CA HIS A 27 14.10 2.45 16.25
C HIS A 27 12.57 2.62 16.40
N SER A 28 12.02 2.55 17.61
CA SER A 28 10.58 2.57 17.85
C SER A 28 10.05 3.97 18.16
N ILE A 29 10.59 5.03 17.56
CA ILE A 29 9.81 6.26 17.40
C ILE A 29 8.77 5.93 16.33
N GLN A 30 7.69 5.28 16.75
CA GLN A 30 6.52 5.06 15.92
C GLN A 30 5.95 6.45 15.61
N LYS A 31 6.39 7.01 14.48
CA LYS A 31 5.92 8.31 14.02
C LYS A 31 4.40 8.22 13.94
N SER A 32 3.71 8.92 14.83
CA SER A 32 2.27 9.12 14.78
C SER A 32 1.94 9.53 13.35
N LYS A 33 1.23 8.66 12.63
CA LYS A 33 0.72 8.99 11.30
C LYS A 33 -0.18 10.21 11.51
N ARG A 34 0.13 11.32 10.82
CA ARG A 34 -0.73 12.51 10.83
C ARG A 34 -2.15 12.05 10.55
N LYS A 35 -3.08 12.33 11.47
CA LYS A 35 -4.51 12.11 11.27
C LYS A 35 -4.95 13.10 10.19
N TYR A 36 -4.88 12.69 8.92
CA TYR A 36 -5.44 13.48 7.84
C TYR A 36 -6.94 13.55 8.04
N CYS A 37 -7.51 14.75 7.97
CA CYS A 37 -8.96 14.89 8.01
C CYS A 37 -9.53 14.11 6.80
N HIS A 38 -10.39 13.14 7.06
CA HIS A 38 -11.05 12.38 6.01
C HIS A 38 -12.08 13.28 5.36
N ILE A 39 -11.74 13.82 4.18
CA ILE A 39 -12.66 14.65 3.40
C ILE A 39 -13.67 13.72 2.75
N SER A 40 -14.95 14.02 3.00
CA SER A 40 -16.05 13.23 2.47
C SER A 40 -16.03 13.22 0.93
N PRO A 41 -16.47 12.12 0.29
CA PRO A 41 -16.49 12.03 -1.18
C PRO A 41 -17.41 13.08 -1.82
N GLU A 42 -18.47 13.51 -1.13
CA GLU A 42 -19.39 14.55 -1.60
C GLU A 42 -18.67 15.88 -1.78
N ILE A 43 -17.88 16.30 -0.80
CA ILE A 43 -17.11 17.55 -0.85
C ILE A 43 -16.05 17.48 -1.96
N LYS A 44 -15.42 16.31 -2.15
CA LYS A 44 -14.47 16.11 -3.26
C LYS A 44 -15.15 16.28 -4.61
N ASN A 45 -16.30 15.65 -4.82
CA ASN A 45 -17.05 15.73 -6.06
C ASN A 45 -17.54 17.16 -6.33
N GLN A 46 -18.00 17.86 -5.28
CA GLN A 46 -18.40 19.26 -5.37
C GLN A 46 -17.22 20.14 -5.80
N LEU A 47 -16.05 20.00 -5.17
CA LEU A 47 -14.84 20.74 -5.55
C LEU A 47 -14.45 20.49 -7.01
N ILE A 48 -14.51 19.23 -7.45
CA ILE A 48 -14.16 18.83 -8.82
C ILE A 48 -15.13 19.47 -9.81
N SER A 49 -16.44 19.42 -9.55
CA SER A 49 -17.45 20.03 -10.43
C SER A 49 -17.30 21.55 -10.54
N LEU A 50 -17.01 22.23 -9.43
CA LEU A 50 -16.78 23.68 -9.45
C LEU A 50 -15.57 24.07 -10.31
N VAL A 51 -14.48 23.30 -10.26
CA VAL A 51 -13.23 23.62 -10.97
C VAL A 51 -13.28 23.16 -12.43
N LEU A 52 -13.78 21.96 -12.71
CA LEU A 52 -13.77 21.39 -14.07
C LEU A 52 -14.98 21.82 -14.90
N ASP A 53 -16.19 21.76 -14.32
CA ASP A 53 -17.42 22.06 -15.07
C ASP A 53 -17.66 23.55 -15.13
N LYS A 54 -17.58 24.24 -13.98
CA LYS A 54 -17.86 25.68 -13.86
C LYS A 54 -16.65 26.58 -14.08
N LYS A 55 -15.46 26.00 -14.33
CA LYS A 55 -14.19 26.70 -14.59
C LYS A 55 -13.82 27.75 -13.52
N LEU A 56 -14.22 27.54 -12.26
CA LEU A 56 -13.88 28.43 -11.16
C LEU A 56 -12.41 28.32 -10.79
N ARG A 57 -11.83 29.42 -10.28
CA ARG A 57 -10.48 29.38 -9.72
C ARG A 57 -10.47 28.47 -8.50
N ILE A 58 -9.40 27.69 -8.35
CA ILE A 58 -9.24 26.72 -7.25
C ILE A 58 -9.37 27.39 -5.87
N LYS A 59 -8.91 28.64 -5.73
CA LYS A 59 -9.03 29.41 -4.48
C LYS A 59 -10.49 29.63 -4.10
N ASP A 60 -11.32 30.05 -5.07
CA ASP A 60 -12.72 30.38 -4.83
C ASP A 60 -13.54 29.11 -4.59
N ALA A 61 -13.28 28.04 -5.34
CA ALA A 61 -13.90 26.73 -5.13
C ALA A 61 -13.54 26.13 -3.74
N ALA A 62 -12.31 26.34 -3.26
CA ALA A 62 -11.89 25.89 -1.93
C ALA A 62 -12.65 26.61 -0.80
N ILE A 63 -12.91 27.92 -0.96
CA ILE A 63 -13.72 28.69 -0.01
C ILE A 63 -15.15 28.14 0.05
N ILE A 64 -15.78 27.90 -1.11
CA ILE A 64 -17.14 27.35 -1.17
C ILE A 64 -17.23 25.97 -0.52
N CYS A 65 -16.22 25.12 -0.71
CA CYS A 65 -16.18 23.78 -0.13
C CYS A 65 -15.68 23.75 1.33
N ASN A 66 -15.40 24.90 1.96
CA ASN A 66 -14.81 24.99 3.30
C ASN A 66 -13.53 24.15 3.45
N LEU A 67 -12.64 24.22 2.45
CA LEU A 67 -11.36 23.50 2.42
C LEU A 67 -10.17 24.45 2.38
N ASN A 68 -9.06 24.03 2.97
CA ASN A 68 -7.78 24.71 2.78
C ASN A 68 -7.34 24.61 1.31
N TYR A 69 -6.76 25.69 0.79
CA TYR A 69 -6.26 25.73 -0.59
C TYR A 69 -5.27 24.59 -0.90
N SER A 70 -4.37 24.28 0.04
CA SER A 70 -3.39 23.18 -0.07
C SER A 70 -4.08 21.83 -0.27
N THR A 71 -5.19 21.63 0.45
CA THR A 71 -6.00 20.42 0.40
C THR A 71 -6.71 20.32 -0.95
N ALA A 72 -7.35 21.41 -1.40
CA ALA A 72 -8.00 21.46 -2.70
C ALA A 72 -7.02 21.18 -3.86
N LYS A 73 -5.83 21.79 -3.82
CA LYS A 73 -4.75 21.53 -4.79
C LYS A 73 -4.34 20.05 -4.79
N THR A 74 -4.22 19.44 -3.62
CA THR A 74 -3.87 18.03 -3.49
C THR A 74 -4.95 17.13 -4.08
N ILE A 75 -6.23 17.38 -3.79
CA ILE A 75 -7.35 16.62 -4.35
C ILE A 75 -7.31 16.64 -5.88
N LEU A 76 -7.18 17.83 -6.47
CA LEU A 76 -7.15 17.99 -7.93
C LEU A 76 -5.89 17.34 -8.55
N TYR A 77 -4.75 17.43 -7.87
CA TYR A 77 -3.53 16.75 -8.30
C TYR A 77 -3.70 15.23 -8.28
N THR A 78 -4.27 14.68 -7.21
CA THR A 78 -4.52 13.23 -7.10
C THR A 78 -5.54 12.73 -8.12
N LEU A 79 -6.50 13.56 -8.53
CA LEU A 79 -7.44 13.23 -9.59
C LEU A 79 -6.72 13.11 -10.95
N ARG A 80 -5.85 14.08 -11.27
CA ARG A 80 -5.14 14.11 -12.55
C ARG A 80 -4.08 13.01 -12.67
N HIS A 81 -3.43 12.67 -11.56
CA HIS A 81 -2.33 11.71 -11.52
C HIS A 81 -2.72 10.40 -10.84
N GLN A 82 -4.01 10.09 -10.78
CA GLN A 82 -4.44 8.83 -10.22
C GLN A 82 -3.85 7.71 -11.09
N PRO A 83 -3.06 6.78 -10.52
CA PRO A 83 -2.61 5.64 -11.29
C PRO A 83 -3.85 4.92 -11.83
N PRO A 84 -3.81 4.36 -13.05
CA PRO A 84 -4.91 3.56 -13.55
C PRO A 84 -5.28 2.59 -12.44
N LYS A 85 -6.56 2.58 -12.04
CA LYS A 85 -7.05 1.65 -11.03
C LYS A 85 -6.60 0.29 -11.51
N GLN A 86 -5.55 -0.26 -10.90
CA GLN A 86 -5.19 -1.64 -11.15
C GLN A 86 -6.47 -2.37 -10.82
N ALA A 87 -7.01 -3.10 -11.79
CA ALA A 87 -8.09 -4.03 -11.56
C ALA A 87 -7.49 -5.07 -10.61
N GLY A 88 -7.43 -4.72 -9.33
CA GLY A 88 -7.11 -5.63 -8.26
C GLY A 88 -8.16 -6.69 -8.42
N PHE A 89 -7.72 -7.86 -8.87
CA PHE A 89 -8.49 -9.08 -8.87
C PHE A 89 -9.03 -9.16 -7.44
N LYS A 90 -10.29 -8.74 -7.25
CA LYS A 90 -10.96 -8.95 -5.98
C LYS A 90 -10.99 -10.46 -5.90
N LEU A 91 -10.18 -11.04 -5.01
CA LEU A 91 -10.34 -12.43 -4.62
C LEU A 91 -11.81 -12.53 -4.21
N ASN A 92 -12.60 -13.07 -5.13
CA ASN A 92 -14.03 -13.17 -4.94
C ASN A 92 -14.22 -13.90 -3.62
N SER A 93 -15.04 -13.31 -2.77
CA SER A 93 -15.63 -13.91 -1.59
C SER A 93 -15.80 -15.42 -1.79
N SER A 94 -15.44 -16.20 -0.77
CA SER A 94 -15.53 -17.66 -0.66
C SER A 94 -16.96 -18.24 -0.82
N GLN A 95 -17.89 -17.48 -1.40
CA GLN A 95 -19.29 -17.82 -1.66
C GLN A 95 -19.62 -18.12 -3.13
N CYS A 96 -18.67 -18.01 -4.08
CA CYS A 96 -18.93 -18.41 -5.47
C CYS A 96 -18.83 -19.94 -5.61
N LYS A 97 -19.95 -20.65 -5.45
CA LYS A 97 -20.05 -22.07 -5.84
C LYS A 97 -20.02 -22.15 -7.37
N PRO A 98 -19.18 -23.02 -7.97
CA PRO A 98 -19.16 -23.21 -9.42
C PRO A 98 -20.53 -23.72 -9.87
N ARG A 99 -21.07 -23.15 -10.95
CA ARG A 99 -22.37 -23.59 -11.51
C ARG A 99 -22.19 -24.85 -12.34
N PHE A 100 -21.02 -25.00 -12.94
CA PHE A 100 -20.75 -26.10 -13.87
C PHE A 100 -19.24 -26.37 -13.92
N THR A 101 -18.88 -27.64 -13.91
CA THR A 101 -17.50 -28.09 -14.05
C THR A 101 -17.42 -29.04 -15.25
N ILE A 102 -16.54 -28.73 -16.21
CA ILE A 102 -16.26 -29.59 -17.36
C ILE A 102 -14.96 -30.35 -17.08
N LYS A 103 -15.02 -31.68 -17.19
CA LYS A 103 -13.84 -32.56 -17.07
C LYS A 103 -13.61 -33.26 -18.41
N THR A 104 -12.43 -33.05 -19.00
CA THR A 104 -12.02 -33.74 -20.22
C THR A 104 -11.14 -34.92 -19.83
N GLN A 105 -11.57 -36.14 -20.18
CA GLN A 105 -10.80 -37.36 -19.95
C GLN A 105 -10.39 -38.00 -21.27
N ILE A 106 -9.13 -38.42 -21.37
CA ILE A 106 -8.61 -39.20 -22.51
C ILE A 106 -8.09 -40.53 -21.96
N LYS A 107 -8.61 -41.65 -22.48
CA LYS A 107 -8.24 -43.01 -22.05
C LYS A 107 -8.34 -43.20 -20.52
N GLY A 108 -9.37 -42.63 -19.90
CA GLY A 108 -9.58 -42.71 -18.44
C GLY A 108 -8.69 -41.80 -17.60
N THR A 109 -7.81 -41.01 -18.24
CA THR A 109 -6.94 -40.05 -17.53
C THR A 109 -7.54 -38.66 -17.63
N LEU A 110 -7.70 -37.96 -16.50
CA LEU A 110 -8.15 -36.56 -16.48
C LEU A 110 -7.07 -35.67 -17.10
N VAL A 111 -7.42 -34.97 -18.17
CA VAL A 111 -6.51 -34.06 -18.89
C VAL A 111 -6.75 -32.63 -18.42
N ASN A 112 -7.99 -32.16 -18.51
CA ASN A 112 -8.34 -30.79 -18.15
C ASN A 112 -9.61 -30.74 -17.29
N GLU A 113 -9.63 -29.81 -16.35
CA GLU A 113 -10.79 -29.46 -15.53
C GLU A 113 -11.03 -27.95 -15.63
N TYR A 114 -12.25 -27.55 -16.01
CA TYR A 114 -12.64 -26.16 -16.16
C TYR A 114 -13.85 -25.86 -15.27
N ASP A 115 -13.69 -24.91 -14.36
CA ASP A 115 -14.76 -24.42 -13.51
C ASP A 115 -15.39 -23.14 -14.08
N PHE A 116 -16.71 -23.17 -14.25
CA PHE A 116 -17.50 -22.03 -14.70
C PHE A 116 -18.29 -21.46 -13.53
N TYR A 117 -17.94 -20.23 -13.14
CA TYR A 117 -18.65 -19.47 -12.13
C TYR A 117 -19.68 -18.56 -12.80
N THR A 118 -20.92 -18.60 -12.34
CA THR A 118 -21.88 -17.56 -12.72
C THR A 118 -21.73 -16.36 -11.81
N TYR A 119 -21.29 -15.25 -12.39
CA TYR A 119 -21.50 -13.94 -11.80
C TYR A 119 -22.99 -13.62 -11.88
N LEU A 120 -23.74 -14.00 -10.85
CA LEU A 120 -25.02 -13.35 -10.56
C LEU A 120 -24.67 -11.94 -10.06
N ASN A 121 -24.54 -10.99 -10.99
CA ASN A 121 -24.79 -9.59 -10.67
C ASN A 121 -26.29 -9.50 -10.37
N GLN A 122 -26.67 -9.74 -9.10
CA GLN A 122 -27.97 -9.33 -8.60
C GLN A 122 -27.97 -7.81 -8.52
N ASN A 123 -28.60 -7.18 -9.50
CA ASN A 123 -29.24 -5.87 -9.36
C ASN A 123 -30.72 -6.08 -9.66
#